data_AF-A0A1I5J0Z3-F1
#
_entry.id   AF-A0A1I5J0Z3-F1
#
_cell.length_a   1.000
_cell.length_b   1.000
_cell.length_c   1.000
_cell.angle_alpha   90.00
_cell.angle_beta   90.00
_cell.angle_gamma   90.00
#
_symmetry.space_group_name_H-M   'P 1'
#
loop_
_entity.id
_entity.type
_entity.pdbx_description
1 polymer ?
#
loop_
_entity_poly.entity_id
_entity_poly.type
_entity_poly.pdbx_seq_one_letter_code
_entity_poly.pdbx_strand_id
1 'polypeptide(L)'
;MGFNVGKLFEDVAYLSKVHNKKDYEKQMDMFNQQRYDLLKDLVEADDVEASAKELCEDVTAAFKKFGKVRGADLMNLNYFMIYYVFPSILTNEENGKEICDKLKDTWNNHFKSTINYTDYETLRDGFQTKIFGIPIGKN
;
A
#
# COMPACT_ATOMS: atom_id res chain seq x y z
N MET A 1 -3.38 -16.30 -12.95
CA MET A 1 -2.84 -15.17 -13.74
C MET A 1 -2.28 -14.26 -12.68
N GLY A 2 -0.99 -13.92 -12.71
CA GLY A 2 -0.38 -13.12 -11.65
C GLY A 2 -0.82 -11.65 -11.69
N PHE A 3 -0.60 -10.95 -10.58
CA PHE A 3 -0.91 -9.54 -10.43
C PHE A 3 -0.08 -8.68 -11.40
N ASN A 4 -0.68 -7.63 -11.96
CA ASN A 4 0.05 -6.63 -12.75
C ASN A 4 0.82 -5.66 -11.84
N VAL A 5 1.84 -6.18 -11.16
CA VAL A 5 2.67 -5.48 -10.19
C VAL A 5 3.37 -4.26 -10.79
N GLY A 6 3.79 -4.36 -12.06
CA GLY A 6 4.44 -3.25 -12.76
C GLY A 6 3.55 -2.01 -12.86
N LYS A 7 2.25 -2.21 -13.13
CA LYS A 7 1.28 -1.10 -13.16
C LYS A 7 0.82 -0.70 -11.76
N LEU A 8 0.60 -1.67 -10.87
CA LEU A 8 0.15 -1.42 -9.49
C LEU A 8 1.12 -0.50 -8.73
N PHE A 9 2.42 -0.79 -8.82
CA PHE A 9 3.50 -0.03 -8.18
C PHE A 9 4.24 0.91 -9.15
N GLU A 10 3.58 1.33 -10.24
CA GLU A 10 4.14 2.33 -11.14
C GLU A 10 4.44 3.63 -10.37
N ASP A 11 5.61 4.22 -10.60
CA ASP A 11 6.12 5.40 -9.89
C ASP A 11 6.27 5.23 -8.36
N VAL A 12 6.44 4.00 -7.86
CA VAL A 12 6.59 3.70 -6.42
C VAL A 12 7.61 4.59 -5.71
N ALA A 13 8.72 4.94 -6.34
CA ALA A 13 9.78 5.76 -5.73
C ALA A 13 9.41 7.24 -5.57
N TYR A 14 8.45 7.74 -6.36
CA TYR A 14 7.91 9.10 -6.27
C TYR A 14 6.70 9.13 -5.34
N LEU A 15 5.75 8.22 -5.53
CA LEU A 15 4.50 8.17 -4.78
C LEU A 15 4.71 7.72 -3.32
N SER A 16 5.80 7.01 -3.00
CA SER A 16 6.19 6.74 -1.61
C SER A 16 6.61 7.99 -0.82
N LYS A 17 6.75 9.15 -1.47
CA LYS A 17 7.28 10.39 -0.88
C LYS A 17 6.25 11.53 -0.87
N VAL A 18 4.96 11.23 -0.75
CA VAL A 18 3.96 12.29 -0.61
C VAL A 18 4.16 13.05 0.70
N HIS A 19 4.08 14.37 0.64
CA HIS A 19 4.43 15.27 1.75
C HIS A 19 3.31 16.24 2.13
N ASN A 20 2.24 16.33 1.35
CA ASN A 20 1.13 17.24 1.63
C ASN A 20 -0.22 16.61 1.26
N LYS A 21 -1.28 17.13 1.89
CA LYS A 21 -2.65 16.63 1.75
C LYS A 21 -3.16 16.70 0.32
N LYS A 22 -2.98 17.82 -0.37
CA LYS A 22 -3.51 18.02 -1.74
C LYS A 22 -2.94 17.01 -2.73
N ASP A 23 -1.63 16.77 -2.66
CA ASP A 23 -1.00 15.76 -3.50
C ASP A 23 -1.45 14.35 -3.09
N TYR A 24 -1.59 14.07 -1.79
CA TYR A 24 -2.09 12.77 -1.34
C TYR A 24 -3.49 12.46 -1.88
N GLU A 25 -4.44 13.39 -1.72
CA GLU A 25 -5.81 13.27 -2.23
C GLU A 25 -5.81 12.99 -3.74
N LYS A 26 -5.09 13.80 -4.51
CA LYS A 26 -4.98 13.64 -5.97
C LYS A 26 -4.42 12.26 -6.36
N GLN A 27 -3.37 11.81 -5.67
CA GLN A 27 -2.73 10.52 -6.01
C GLN A 27 -3.58 9.34 -5.54
N MET A 28 -4.31 9.47 -4.44
CA MET A 28 -5.26 8.46 -3.99
C MET A 28 -6.42 8.30 -4.98
N ASP A 29 -6.98 9.41 -5.47
CA ASP A 29 -8.02 9.38 -6.51
C ASP A 29 -7.52 8.70 -7.79
N MET A 30 -6.31 9.02 -8.22
CA MET A 30 -5.67 8.36 -9.36
C MET A 30 -5.50 6.86 -9.13
N PHE A 31 -5.01 6.47 -7.94
CA PHE A 31 -4.83 5.07 -7.59
C PHE A 31 -6.16 4.31 -7.64
N ASN A 32 -7.21 4.85 -7.02
CA ASN A 32 -8.54 4.25 -7.03
C ASN A 32 -9.09 4.10 -8.45
N GLN A 33 -8.94 5.12 -9.31
CA GLN A 33 -9.48 5.10 -10.67
C GLN A 33 -8.71 4.19 -11.64
N GLN A 34 -7.39 4.03 -11.45
CA GLN A 34 -6.53 3.43 -12.47
C GLN A 34 -5.86 2.13 -12.04
N ARG A 35 -5.82 1.84 -10.73
CA ARG A 35 -5.00 0.76 -10.18
C ARG A 35 -5.72 -0.12 -9.16
N TYR A 36 -6.82 0.34 -8.56
CA TYR A 36 -7.54 -0.46 -7.57
C TYR A 36 -8.05 -1.79 -8.14
N ASP A 37 -8.59 -1.77 -9.36
CA ASP A 37 -9.05 -2.99 -10.05
C ASP A 37 -7.95 -4.04 -10.25
N LEU A 38 -6.67 -3.64 -10.17
CA LEU A 38 -5.54 -4.59 -10.22
C LEU A 38 -5.41 -5.43 -8.95
N LEU A 39 -6.16 -5.09 -7.89
CA LEU A 39 -6.26 -5.83 -6.63
C LEU A 39 -7.48 -6.76 -6.60
N LYS A 40 -8.27 -6.83 -7.67
CA LYS A 40 -9.52 -7.61 -7.71
C LYS A 40 -9.32 -9.07 -7.27
N ASP A 41 -8.28 -9.71 -7.80
CA ASP A 41 -7.94 -11.10 -7.46
C ASP A 41 -7.55 -11.29 -5.98
N LEU A 42 -7.22 -10.22 -5.25
CA LEU A 42 -6.97 -10.23 -3.82
C LEU A 42 -8.25 -9.98 -3.02
N VAL A 43 -9.03 -8.96 -3.40
CA VAL A 43 -10.19 -8.51 -2.61
C VAL A 43 -11.42 -9.40 -2.79
N GLU A 44 -11.54 -10.07 -3.94
CA GLU A 44 -12.62 -11.03 -4.22
C GLU A 44 -12.22 -12.49 -3.95
N ALA A 45 -11.03 -12.72 -3.38
CA ALA A 45 -10.54 -14.09 -3.15
C ALA A 45 -11.30 -14.80 -2.03
N ASP A 46 -11.71 -16.05 -2.28
CA ASP A 46 -12.17 -16.96 -1.22
C ASP A 46 -11.04 -17.24 -0.20
N ASP A 47 -9.81 -17.39 -0.69
CA ASP A 47 -8.59 -17.53 0.12
C ASP A 47 -7.67 -16.32 -0.07
N VAL A 48 -7.95 -15.27 0.70
CA VAL A 48 -7.16 -14.03 0.69
C VAL A 48 -5.70 -14.26 1.09
N GLU A 49 -5.39 -15.23 1.95
CA GLU A 49 -4.00 -15.49 2.35
C GLU A 49 -3.19 -16.05 1.19
N ALA A 50 -3.76 -17.01 0.45
CA ALA A 50 -3.15 -17.55 -0.75
C ALA A 50 -2.98 -16.48 -1.84
N SER A 51 -3.99 -15.65 -2.09
CA SER A 51 -3.91 -14.56 -3.07
C SER A 51 -2.90 -13.48 -2.67
N ALA A 52 -2.83 -13.11 -1.38
CA ALA A 52 -1.82 -12.20 -0.85
C ALA A 52 -0.39 -12.75 -1.03
N LYS A 53 -0.23 -14.07 -0.94
CA LYS A 53 1.06 -14.73 -1.17
C LYS A 53 1.46 -14.65 -2.64
N GLU A 54 0.54 -14.88 -3.57
CA GLU A 54 0.77 -14.70 -5.02
C GLU A 54 1.21 -13.25 -5.32
N LEU A 55 0.51 -12.25 -4.76
CA LEU A 55 0.92 -10.85 -4.88
C LEU A 55 2.36 -10.62 -4.37
N CYS A 56 2.72 -11.18 -3.20
CA CYS A 56 4.07 -11.04 -2.65
C CYS A 56 5.14 -11.72 -3.52
N GLU A 57 4.82 -12.85 -4.14
CA GLU A 57 5.70 -13.57 -5.06
C GLU A 57 5.90 -12.77 -6.36
N ASP A 58 4.83 -12.20 -6.92
CA ASP A 58 4.90 -11.33 -8.11
C ASP A 58 5.67 -10.04 -7.82
N VAL A 59 5.49 -9.43 -6.64
CA VAL A 59 6.28 -8.28 -6.19
C VAL A 59 7.74 -8.64 -6.10
N THR A 60 8.08 -9.78 -5.50
CA THR A 60 9.46 -10.27 -5.48
C THR A 60 9.98 -10.48 -6.90
N ALA A 61 9.21 -11.07 -7.81
CA ALA A 61 9.63 -11.29 -9.19
C ALA A 61 9.93 -9.98 -9.94
N ALA A 62 9.10 -8.95 -9.74
CA ALA A 62 9.24 -7.65 -10.40
C ALA A 62 10.38 -6.79 -9.81
N PHE A 63 10.59 -6.84 -8.49
CA PHE A 63 11.53 -5.94 -7.80
C PHE A 63 12.84 -6.59 -7.37
N LYS A 64 13.00 -7.92 -7.48
CA LYS A 64 14.27 -8.58 -7.13
C LYS A 64 15.40 -8.10 -8.05
N LYS A 65 16.50 -7.69 -7.43
CA LYS A 65 17.78 -7.43 -8.11
C LYS A 65 18.83 -8.27 -7.41
N PHE A 66 19.53 -9.11 -8.16
CA PHE A 66 20.53 -10.04 -7.61
C PHE A 66 19.96 -10.98 -6.53
N GLY A 67 18.78 -11.54 -6.78
CA GLY A 67 18.18 -12.59 -5.94
C GLY A 67 17.36 -12.10 -4.75
N LYS A 68 17.27 -10.78 -4.49
CA LYS A 68 16.39 -10.22 -3.44
C LYS A 68 15.87 -8.83 -3.79
N VAL A 69 14.79 -8.41 -3.15
CA VAL A 69 14.37 -7.00 -3.15
C VAL A 69 15.34 -6.20 -2.27
N ARG A 70 15.88 -5.11 -2.80
CA ARG A 70 16.83 -4.28 -2.03
C ARG A 70 16.10 -3.47 -0.97
N GLY A 71 16.76 -3.18 0.15
CA GLY A 71 16.13 -2.50 1.30
C GLY A 71 15.50 -1.14 0.94
N ALA A 72 16.14 -0.35 0.06
CA ALA A 72 15.59 0.93 -0.39
C ALA A 72 14.32 0.76 -1.25
N ASP A 73 14.30 -0.25 -2.12
CA ASP A 73 13.14 -0.57 -2.95
C ASP A 73 11.99 -1.10 -2.07
N LEU A 74 12.31 -1.99 -1.11
CA LEU A 74 11.34 -2.51 -0.14
C LEU A 74 10.75 -1.40 0.75
N MET A 75 11.56 -0.42 1.16
CA MET A 75 11.07 0.73 1.92
C MET A 75 10.04 1.55 1.11
N ASN A 76 10.30 1.78 -0.18
CA ASN A 76 9.33 2.46 -1.06
C ASN A 76 8.04 1.64 -1.22
N LEU A 77 8.16 0.33 -1.42
CA LEU A 77 7.00 -0.57 -1.49
C LEU A 77 6.19 -0.53 -0.19
N ASN A 78 6.85 -0.60 0.96
CA ASN A 78 6.21 -0.53 2.28
C ASN A 78 5.43 0.78 2.46
N TYR A 79 6.02 1.93 2.11
CA TYR A 79 5.31 3.21 2.15
C TYR A 79 4.13 3.24 1.18
N PHE A 80 4.30 2.71 -0.02
CA PHE A 80 3.24 2.68 -1.02
C PHE A 80 2.06 1.81 -0.57
N MET A 81 2.34 0.66 0.07
CA MET A 81 1.31 -0.19 0.68
C MET A 81 0.51 0.60 1.72
N ILE A 82 1.20 1.30 2.63
CA ILE A 82 0.60 2.10 3.70
C ILE A 82 -0.21 3.27 3.15
N TYR A 83 0.29 3.95 2.12
CA TYR A 83 -0.35 5.15 1.60
C TYR A 83 -1.50 4.90 0.63
N TYR A 84 -1.48 3.80 -0.12
CA TYR A 84 -2.44 3.60 -1.22
C TYR A 84 -3.16 2.26 -1.16
N VAL A 85 -2.44 1.15 -1.01
CA VAL A 85 -3.05 -0.18 -1.11
C VAL A 85 -3.98 -0.44 0.08
N PHE A 86 -3.51 -0.33 1.32
CA PHE A 86 -4.39 -0.58 2.46
C PHE A 86 -5.54 0.44 2.58
N PRO A 87 -5.29 1.75 2.43
CA PRO A 87 -6.38 2.73 2.51
C PRO A 87 -7.45 2.52 1.43
N SER A 88 -7.08 2.09 0.22
CA SER A 88 -8.04 1.84 -0.86
C SER A 88 -8.89 0.61 -0.56
N ILE A 89 -8.29 -0.49 -0.09
CA ILE A 89 -9.04 -1.69 0.32
C ILE A 89 -10.01 -1.35 1.46
N LEU A 90 -9.55 -0.63 2.49
CA LEU A 90 -10.40 -0.20 3.61
C LEU A 90 -11.56 0.71 3.19
N THR A 91 -11.40 1.45 2.09
CA THR A 91 -12.43 2.38 1.60
C THR A 91 -13.46 1.68 0.73
N ASN A 92 -13.04 0.72 -0.09
CA ASN A 92 -13.90 0.13 -1.13
C ASN A 92 -14.54 -1.20 -0.71
N GLU A 93 -13.95 -1.94 0.25
CA GLU A 93 -14.44 -3.26 0.65
C GLU A 93 -15.11 -3.27 2.02
N GLU A 94 -16.31 -3.85 2.13
CA GLU A 94 -17.01 -4.02 3.41
C GLU A 94 -16.22 -4.88 4.40
N ASN A 95 -15.55 -5.92 3.90
CA ASN A 95 -14.66 -6.79 4.66
C ASN A 95 -13.19 -6.33 4.62
N GLY A 96 -12.93 -5.07 4.24
CA GLY A 96 -11.57 -4.55 3.99
C GLY A 96 -10.60 -4.74 5.16
N LYS A 97 -11.07 -4.68 6.41
CA LYS A 97 -10.21 -4.94 7.58
C LYS A 97 -9.63 -6.36 7.59
N GLU A 98 -10.45 -7.37 7.30
CA GLU A 98 -10.00 -8.76 7.28
C GLU A 98 -8.97 -8.97 6.16
N ILE A 99 -9.23 -8.39 4.98
CA ILE A 99 -8.33 -8.45 3.83
C ILE A 99 -6.99 -7.79 4.19
N CYS A 100 -7.02 -6.59 4.76
CA CYS A 100 -5.83 -5.85 5.16
C CYS A 100 -5.03 -6.57 6.25
N ASP A 101 -5.69 -7.22 7.22
CA ASP A 101 -5.00 -8.02 8.24
C ASP A 101 -4.22 -9.18 7.62
N LYS A 102 -4.88 -9.99 6.77
CA LYS A 102 -4.24 -11.11 6.06
C LYS A 102 -3.11 -10.63 5.16
N LEU A 103 -3.35 -9.59 4.36
CA LEU A 103 -2.34 -9.02 3.46
C LEU A 103 -1.12 -8.50 4.22
N LYS A 104 -1.33 -7.74 5.30
CA LYS A 104 -0.26 -7.19 6.14
C LYS A 104 0.58 -8.31 6.76
N ASP A 105 -0.07 -9.35 7.31
CA ASP A 105 0.63 -10.47 7.94
C ASP A 105 1.45 -11.26 6.91
N THR A 106 0.86 -11.56 5.74
CA THR A 106 1.56 -12.22 4.63
C THR A 106 2.74 -11.39 4.13
N TRP A 107 2.55 -10.08 3.92
CA TRP A 107 3.59 -9.17 3.47
C TRP A 107 4.76 -9.10 4.47
N ASN A 108 4.45 -8.91 5.76
CA ASN A 108 5.46 -8.86 6.82
C ASN A 108 6.23 -10.17 6.93
N ASN A 109 5.54 -11.31 6.82
CA ASN A 109 6.15 -12.63 6.87
C ASN A 109 7.07 -12.89 5.66
N HIS A 110 6.66 -12.49 4.46
CA HIS A 110 7.40 -12.71 3.22
C HIS A 110 8.62 -11.80 3.11
N PHE A 111 8.44 -10.50 3.32
CA PHE A 111 9.52 -9.51 3.16
C PHE A 111 10.30 -9.23 4.46
N LYS A 112 9.98 -9.93 5.56
CA LYS A 112 10.55 -9.69 6.90
C LYS A 112 10.45 -8.20 7.29
N SER A 113 9.27 -7.64 7.04
CA SER A 113 8.91 -6.25 7.35
C SER A 113 8.03 -6.19 8.61
N THR A 114 7.79 -4.98 9.11
CA THR A 114 6.93 -4.73 10.27
C THR A 114 5.98 -3.57 9.98
N ILE A 115 5.35 -3.58 8.80
CA ILE A 115 4.38 -2.54 8.44
C ILE A 115 3.06 -2.78 9.17
N ASN A 116 2.37 -1.68 9.44
CA ASN A 116 0.98 -1.66 9.87
C ASN A 116 0.21 -0.71 8.95
N TYR A 117 -1.12 -0.76 8.98
CA TYR A 117 -1.96 0.04 8.10
C TYR A 117 -2.91 0.95 8.85
N THR A 118 -3.49 1.90 8.13
CA THR A 118 -4.49 2.85 8.62
C THR A 118 -5.38 3.25 7.45
N ASP A 119 -6.52 3.88 7.74
CA ASP A 119 -7.46 4.35 6.72
C ASP A 119 -7.00 5.65 6.04
N TYR A 120 -7.68 5.96 4.94
CA TYR A 120 -7.41 7.14 4.12
C TYR A 120 -7.59 8.44 4.90
N GLU A 121 -8.67 8.57 5.69
CA GLU A 121 -8.99 9.79 6.42
C GLU A 121 -7.89 10.13 7.45
N THR A 122 -7.42 9.13 8.19
CA THR A 122 -6.33 9.26 9.16
C THR A 122 -5.02 9.71 8.50
N LEU A 123 -4.67 9.15 7.34
CA LEU A 123 -3.47 9.57 6.60
C LEU A 123 -3.60 11.00 6.06
N ARG A 124 -4.73 11.28 5.41
CA ARG A 124 -5.03 12.58 4.81
C ARG A 124 -4.95 13.70 5.84
N ASP A 125 -5.53 13.48 7.02
CA ASP A 125 -5.53 14.48 8.09
C ASP A 125 -4.19 14.53 8.83
N GLY A 126 -3.45 13.42 8.86
CA GLY A 126 -2.05 13.37 9.32
C GLY A 126 -1.15 14.37 8.59
N PHE A 127 -1.35 14.62 7.29
CA PHE A 127 -0.59 15.65 6.54
C PHE A 127 -0.90 17.09 6.98
N GLN A 128 -2.08 17.37 7.54
CA GLN A 128 -2.45 18.72 8.02
C GLN A 128 -1.84 19.07 9.37
N THR A 129 -1.41 18.08 10.16
CA THR A 129 -0.88 18.31 11.51
C THR A 129 0.44 19.10 11.53
N LYS A 130 1.04 19.42 10.39
CA LYS A 130 2.22 20.29 10.29
C LYS A 130 1.90 21.60 9.58
N ILE A 131 1.54 22.64 10.34
CA ILE A 131 1.66 24.04 9.88
C ILE A 131 2.98 24.57 10.44
N PHE A 132 3.92 24.95 9.55
CA PHE A 132 5.29 25.40 9.90
C PHE A 132 6.15 24.41 10.73
N GLY A 133 6.01 23.10 10.52
CA GLY A 133 6.82 22.11 11.22
C GLY A 133 6.47 21.90 12.70
N ILE A 134 5.43 22.58 13.20
CA ILE A 134 4.89 22.41 14.55
C ILE A 134 3.69 21.46 14.46
N PRO A 135 3.70 20.32 15.18
CA PRO A 135 2.53 19.46 15.33
C PRO A 135 1.36 20.23 15.96
N ILE A 136 0.21 20.28 15.30
CA ILE A 136 -1.03 20.74 15.94
C ILE A 136 -1.60 19.57 16.76
N GLY A 137 -1.22 19.54 18.04
CA GLY A 137 -1.96 18.94 19.16
C GLY A 137 -2.16 17.42 19.19
N LYS A 138 -1.59 16.78 20.22
CA LYS A 138 -2.37 16.06 21.24
C LYS A 138 -1.69 16.29 22.61
N ASN A 139 -2.36 17.04 23.49
CA ASN A 139 -2.19 16.92 24.93
C ASN A 139 -3.03 15.74 25.40
#